data_AF-A0A8X7TKL7-F1
#
_entry.id   AF-A0A8X7TKL7-F1
#
_cell.length_a   1.000
_cell.length_b   1.000
_cell.length_c   1.000
_cell.angle_alpha   90.00
_cell.angle_beta   90.00
_cell.angle_gamma   90.00
#
_symmetry.space_group_name_H-M   'P 1'
#
loop_
_entity.id
_entity.type
_entity.pdbx_description
1 polymer ?
#
loop_
_entity_poly.entity_id
_entity_poly.type
_entity_poly.pdbx_seq_one_letter_code
_entity_poly.pdbx_strand_id
1 'polypeptide(L)'
;MKTTHKALVLAATGRFTYARNRASLFSLANILVLTLCRSEAFLRLVFYLTVRILGHSFVPLRIKIAVTSLLQSLGGIHSGCGVSSIAWLLYALVLTLKDRDNASTAIIAVASTILSLLCLTSLAAFPLVRHLHHNVFERVHRFSGWAALGLVWAFIVLKISYDPITRSCTDNLGLKLIKTQEFWFTLAITVAVLLPWLSVRRVPVDVSSLSGHASLIKFSGGVKSGILGRISPSPLSEWHAFGIISDGKTSHMMLAGAVGDFTKSLVSKPPTHLWVRTVHFAGLPYLVNLYDKVLLVATGSGIGVFLSFLMQQNKAEVYLIWVAKGLDDNFGSEIVNRIKDYPHQDRVIVHDTAILGRPNLSEMSVKASKKFEAQVVIVTSNPGGSRDVVNACKASGVPAFVPIWDS
;
A
#
# COMPACT_ATOMS: atom_id res chain seq x y z
N MET A 1 -10.44 -10.41 -10.38
CA MET A 1 -11.25 -11.61 -10.08
C MET A 1 -12.07 -12.14 -11.25
N LYS A 2 -12.86 -11.32 -11.97
CA LYS A 2 -13.71 -11.82 -13.09
C LYS A 2 -12.92 -12.49 -14.24
N THR A 3 -11.69 -12.06 -14.52
CA THR A 3 -10.83 -12.63 -15.57
C THR A 3 -10.08 -13.89 -15.14
N THR A 4 -9.58 -13.95 -13.91
CA THR A 4 -8.88 -15.12 -13.37
C THR A 4 -9.80 -16.33 -13.20
N HIS A 5 -11.05 -16.11 -12.77
CA HIS A 5 -12.07 -17.15 -12.71
C HIS A 5 -12.37 -17.74 -14.09
N LYS A 6 -12.50 -16.90 -15.13
CA LYS A 6 -12.71 -17.36 -16.51
C LYS A 6 -11.54 -18.20 -17.01
N ALA A 7 -10.30 -17.76 -16.78
CA ALA A 7 -9.12 -18.52 -17.19
C ALA A 7 -9.02 -19.89 -16.51
N LEU A 8 -9.31 -19.97 -15.21
CA LEU A 8 -9.31 -21.22 -14.46
C LEU A 8 -10.42 -22.17 -14.94
N VAL A 9 -11.63 -21.66 -15.17
CA VAL A 9 -12.75 -22.46 -15.72
C VAL A 9 -12.42 -22.96 -17.12
N LEU A 10 -11.84 -22.13 -17.99
CA LEU A 10 -11.39 -22.55 -19.32
C LEU A 10 -10.29 -23.62 -19.24
N ALA A 11 -9.37 -23.51 -18.28
CA ALA A 11 -8.35 -24.54 -18.05
C ALA A 11 -8.96 -25.86 -17.55
N ALA A 12 -9.91 -25.79 -16.60
CA ALA A 12 -10.61 -26.94 -16.04
C ALA A 12 -11.48 -27.67 -17.07
N THR A 13 -12.10 -26.92 -17.99
CA THR A 13 -12.91 -27.45 -19.10
C THR A 13 -12.08 -27.87 -20.32
N GLY A 14 -10.75 -27.81 -20.24
CA GLY A 14 -9.83 -28.19 -21.33
C GLY A 14 -9.75 -27.19 -22.48
N ARG A 15 -10.47 -26.07 -22.41
CA ARG A 15 -10.48 -25.00 -23.44
C ARG A 15 -9.26 -24.09 -23.38
N PHE A 16 -8.45 -24.18 -22.30
CA PHE A 16 -7.18 -23.46 -22.16
C PHE A 16 -6.05 -24.42 -21.75
N THR A 17 -5.57 -25.19 -22.72
CA THR A 17 -4.56 -26.25 -22.55
C THR A 17 -3.25 -25.75 -21.95
N TYR A 18 -2.76 -24.59 -22.38
CA TYR A 18 -1.55 -23.98 -21.84
C TYR A 18 -1.66 -23.73 -20.32
N ALA A 19 -2.77 -23.13 -19.87
CA ALA A 19 -2.98 -22.83 -18.46
C ALA A 19 -3.23 -24.10 -17.63
N ARG A 20 -3.87 -25.13 -18.22
CA ARG A 20 -4.00 -26.44 -17.59
C ARG A 20 -2.63 -27.08 -17.35
N ASN A 21 -1.77 -27.10 -18.37
CA ASN A 21 -0.45 -27.75 -18.29
C ASN A 21 0.53 -26.95 -17.43
N ARG A 22 0.32 -25.64 -17.27
CA ARG A 22 1.19 -24.74 -16.49
C ARG A 22 0.46 -24.09 -15.32
N ALA A 23 -0.45 -24.81 -14.65
CA ALA A 23 -1.25 -24.25 -13.55
C ALA A 23 -0.40 -23.67 -12.40
N SER A 24 0.72 -24.32 -12.03
CA SER A 24 1.65 -23.81 -11.01
C SER A 24 2.28 -22.46 -11.39
N LEU A 25 2.55 -22.24 -12.68
CA LEU A 25 3.08 -20.97 -13.19
C LEU A 25 2.04 -19.85 -13.05
N PHE A 26 0.76 -20.12 -13.29
CA PHE A 26 -0.31 -19.12 -13.09
C PHE A 26 -0.48 -18.76 -11.61
N SER A 27 -0.33 -19.73 -10.71
CA SER A 27 -0.26 -19.44 -9.26
C SER A 27 0.90 -18.49 -8.96
N LEU A 28 2.10 -18.82 -9.43
CA LEU A 28 3.30 -18.02 -9.22
C LEU A 28 3.22 -16.60 -9.85
N ALA A 29 2.62 -16.47 -11.04
CA ALA A 29 2.38 -15.19 -11.68
C ALA A 29 1.47 -14.28 -10.82
N ASN A 30 0.45 -14.87 -10.17
CA ASN A 30 -0.37 -14.13 -9.23
C ASN A 30 0.43 -13.71 -7.98
N ILE A 31 1.35 -14.56 -7.48
CA ILE A 31 2.26 -14.19 -6.38
C ILE A 31 3.20 -13.04 -6.80
N LEU A 32 3.70 -13.04 -8.03
CA LEU A 32 4.52 -11.94 -8.54
C LEU A 32 3.73 -10.63 -8.53
N VAL A 33 2.52 -10.63 -9.09
CA VAL A 33 1.69 -9.41 -9.16
C VAL A 33 1.31 -8.92 -7.74
N LEU A 34 0.91 -9.81 -6.83
CA LEU A 34 0.56 -9.38 -5.47
C LEU A 34 1.77 -8.81 -4.72
N THR A 35 2.98 -9.35 -4.94
CA THR A 35 4.21 -8.85 -4.32
C THR A 35 4.58 -7.48 -4.89
N LEU A 36 4.49 -7.29 -6.20
CA LEU A 36 4.75 -5.99 -6.83
C LEU A 36 3.77 -4.91 -6.34
N CYS A 37 2.50 -5.24 -6.13
CA CYS A 37 1.50 -4.33 -5.56
C CYS A 37 1.79 -3.89 -4.10
N ARG A 38 2.81 -4.46 -3.46
CA ARG A 38 3.28 -4.08 -2.11
C ARG A 38 4.72 -3.61 -2.08
N SER A 39 5.41 -3.57 -3.22
CA SER A 39 6.79 -3.12 -3.30
C SER A 39 6.85 -1.60 -3.37
N GLU A 40 7.47 -0.98 -2.36
CA GLU A 40 7.60 0.48 -2.24
C GLU A 40 8.35 1.09 -3.44
N ALA A 41 9.46 0.47 -3.86
CA ALA A 41 10.24 0.94 -4.99
C ALA A 41 9.48 0.79 -6.32
N PHE A 42 8.81 -0.34 -6.53
CA PHE A 42 8.00 -0.57 -7.73
C PHE A 42 6.85 0.43 -7.81
N LEU A 43 6.09 0.59 -6.72
CA LEU A 43 5.00 1.56 -6.69
C LEU A 43 5.50 2.99 -6.81
N ARG A 44 6.64 3.34 -6.22
CA ARG A 44 7.24 4.66 -6.42
C ARG A 44 7.52 4.94 -7.90
N LEU A 45 8.03 3.96 -8.64
CA LEU A 45 8.22 4.06 -10.09
C LEU A 45 6.89 4.19 -10.84
N VAL A 46 5.90 3.35 -10.52
CA VAL A 46 4.57 3.36 -11.17
C VAL A 46 3.88 4.71 -10.98
N PHE A 47 3.85 5.24 -9.75
CA PHE A 47 3.25 6.53 -9.45
C PHE A 47 4.02 7.68 -10.12
N TYR A 48 5.36 7.64 -10.11
CA TYR A 48 6.19 8.61 -10.83
C TYR A 48 5.89 8.64 -12.32
N LEU A 49 5.90 7.48 -12.99
CA LEU A 49 5.60 7.38 -14.42
C LEU A 49 4.17 7.81 -14.72
N THR A 50 3.22 7.43 -13.87
CA THR A 50 1.82 7.84 -13.99
C THR A 50 1.69 9.36 -13.99
N VAL A 51 2.27 10.05 -13.00
CA VAL A 51 2.23 11.51 -12.93
C VAL A 51 2.99 12.15 -14.09
N ARG A 52 4.15 11.61 -14.47
CA ARG A 52 4.97 12.14 -15.56
C ARG A 52 4.27 12.06 -16.91
N ILE A 53 3.57 10.96 -17.19
CA ILE A 53 2.94 10.71 -18.50
C ILE A 53 1.53 11.31 -18.55
N LEU A 54 0.74 11.16 -17.48
CA LEU A 54 -0.69 11.52 -17.47
C LEU A 54 -0.98 12.85 -16.79
N GLY A 55 0.00 13.47 -16.13
CA GLY A 55 -0.18 14.74 -15.42
C GLY A 55 -0.29 15.95 -16.33
N HIS A 56 -0.14 15.82 -17.64
CA HIS A 56 -0.30 16.93 -18.57
C HIS A 56 -1.76 17.42 -18.66
N SER A 57 -1.97 18.71 -18.87
CA SER A 57 -3.32 19.32 -18.86
C SER A 57 -4.15 18.93 -20.09
N PHE A 58 -3.52 18.50 -21.20
CA PHE A 58 -4.24 17.97 -22.37
C PHE A 58 -4.82 16.56 -22.16
N VAL A 59 -4.38 15.84 -21.11
CA VAL A 59 -4.87 14.48 -20.83
C VAL A 59 -6.28 14.56 -20.26
N PRO A 60 -7.28 13.90 -20.88
CA PRO A 60 -8.66 13.95 -20.43
C PRO A 60 -8.83 13.56 -18.96
N LEU A 61 -9.63 14.35 -18.23
CA LEU A 61 -9.88 14.13 -16.80
C LEU A 61 -10.42 12.72 -16.49
N ARG A 62 -11.23 12.15 -17.39
CA ARG A 62 -11.73 10.77 -17.27
C ARG A 62 -10.61 9.72 -17.17
N ILE A 63 -9.50 9.91 -17.89
CA ILE A 63 -8.34 9.01 -17.84
C ILE A 63 -7.63 9.16 -16.49
N LYS A 64 -7.41 10.41 -16.05
CA LYS A 64 -6.78 10.71 -14.74
C LYS A 64 -7.57 10.05 -13.60
N ILE A 65 -8.89 10.22 -13.60
CA ILE A 65 -9.82 9.61 -12.62
C ILE A 65 -9.75 8.08 -12.68
N ALA A 66 -9.78 7.48 -13.88
CA ALA A 66 -9.73 6.03 -14.04
C ALA A 66 -8.43 5.43 -13.48
N VAL A 67 -7.30 6.08 -13.76
CA VAL A 67 -5.99 5.64 -13.23
C VAL A 67 -5.88 5.87 -11.73
N THR A 68 -6.40 6.98 -11.20
CA THR A 68 -6.47 7.18 -9.74
C THR A 68 -7.32 6.11 -9.08
N SER A 69 -8.48 5.75 -9.65
CA SER A 69 -9.32 4.66 -9.15
C SER A 69 -8.59 3.31 -9.19
N LEU A 70 -7.81 3.04 -10.24
CA LEU A 70 -7.01 1.82 -10.35
C LEU A 70 -5.93 1.77 -9.27
N LEU A 71 -5.14 2.83 -9.12
CA LEU A 71 -4.04 2.90 -8.14
C LEU A 71 -4.53 2.91 -6.70
N GLN A 72 -5.72 3.45 -6.43
CA GLN A 72 -6.37 3.34 -5.12
C GLN A 72 -6.79 1.89 -4.81
N SER A 73 -7.08 1.08 -5.84
CA SER A 73 -7.55 -0.30 -5.71
C SER A 73 -6.44 -1.37 -5.58
N LEU A 74 -5.17 -0.97 -5.44
CA LEU A 74 -4.02 -1.89 -5.32
C LEU A 74 -4.21 -2.97 -4.24
N GLY A 75 -4.92 -2.64 -3.17
CA GLY A 75 -5.29 -3.59 -2.15
C GLY A 75 -6.18 -4.74 -2.61
N GLY A 76 -7.19 -4.42 -3.43
CA GLY A 76 -8.05 -5.42 -4.06
C GLY A 76 -7.31 -6.27 -5.10
N ILE A 77 -6.32 -5.68 -5.78
CA ILE A 77 -5.42 -6.43 -6.69
C ILE A 77 -4.58 -7.42 -5.88
N HIS A 78 -3.94 -6.96 -4.80
CA HIS A 78 -3.13 -7.79 -3.93
C HIS A 78 -3.91 -8.99 -3.36
N SER A 79 -5.06 -8.74 -2.72
CA SER A 79 -5.88 -9.82 -2.14
C SER A 79 -6.48 -10.74 -3.21
N GLY A 80 -6.96 -10.17 -4.32
CA GLY A 80 -7.50 -10.93 -5.44
C GLY A 80 -6.47 -11.86 -6.09
N CYS A 81 -5.22 -11.41 -6.22
CA CYS A 81 -4.12 -12.26 -6.68
C CYS A 81 -3.74 -13.33 -5.63
N GLY A 82 -3.78 -13.03 -4.34
CA GLY A 82 -3.59 -14.03 -3.28
C GLY A 82 -4.58 -15.19 -3.37
N VAL A 83 -5.89 -14.87 -3.44
CA VAL A 83 -6.95 -15.89 -3.59
C VAL A 83 -6.82 -16.65 -4.91
N SER A 84 -6.51 -15.94 -6.02
CA SER A 84 -6.28 -16.57 -7.32
C SER A 84 -5.08 -17.52 -7.29
N SER A 85 -4.01 -17.16 -6.60
CA SER A 85 -2.83 -18.02 -6.44
C SER A 85 -3.17 -19.34 -5.74
N ILE A 86 -3.95 -19.28 -4.66
CA ILE A 86 -4.44 -20.46 -3.94
C ILE A 86 -5.28 -21.34 -4.87
N ALA A 87 -6.22 -20.76 -5.62
CA ALA A 87 -7.09 -21.51 -6.53
C ALA A 87 -6.30 -22.23 -7.63
N TRP A 88 -5.31 -21.55 -8.24
CA TRP A 88 -4.45 -22.15 -9.26
C TRP A 88 -3.54 -23.24 -8.70
N LEU A 89 -3.00 -23.06 -7.49
CA LEU A 89 -2.15 -24.07 -6.85
C LEU A 89 -2.95 -25.29 -6.42
N LEU A 90 -4.16 -25.10 -5.88
CA LEU A 90 -5.08 -26.18 -5.58
C LEU A 90 -5.43 -26.98 -6.84
N TYR A 91 -5.74 -26.28 -7.94
CA TYR A 91 -6.01 -26.93 -9.22
C TYR A 91 -4.80 -27.72 -9.74
N ALA A 92 -3.59 -27.14 -9.66
CA ALA A 92 -2.35 -27.84 -10.02
C ALA A 92 -2.14 -29.10 -9.18
N LEU A 93 -2.37 -29.01 -7.86
CA LEU A 93 -2.25 -30.14 -6.94
C LEU A 93 -3.25 -31.26 -7.26
N VAL A 94 -4.51 -30.91 -7.57
CA VAL A 94 -5.53 -31.89 -8.00
C VAL A 94 -5.12 -32.61 -9.28
N LEU A 95 -4.53 -31.90 -10.25
CA LEU A 95 -4.02 -32.53 -11.47
C LEU A 95 -2.87 -33.49 -11.17
N THR A 96 -1.90 -33.09 -10.34
CA THR A 96 -0.78 -33.94 -9.93
C THR A 96 -1.23 -35.17 -9.14
N LEU A 97 -2.25 -35.03 -8.28
CA LEU A 97 -2.82 -36.14 -7.52
C LEU A 97 -3.61 -37.13 -8.40
N LYS A 98 -4.21 -36.67 -9.50
CA LYS A 98 -4.85 -37.56 -10.48
C LYS A 98 -3.83 -38.36 -11.29
N ASP A 99 -2.62 -37.83 -11.45
CA ASP A 99 -1.49 -38.47 -12.13
C ASP A 99 -0.44 -38.99 -11.11
N ARG A 100 -0.92 -39.53 -9.98
CA ARG A 100 -0.09 -39.87 -8.82
C ARG A 100 1.02 -40.85 -9.14
N ASP A 101 0.76 -41.80 -10.03
CA ASP A 101 1.71 -42.86 -10.37
C ASP A 101 2.96 -42.33 -11.09
N ASN A 102 2.85 -41.14 -11.71
CA ASN A 102 3.94 -40.45 -12.40
C ASN A 102 4.48 -39.24 -11.62
N ALA A 103 3.97 -38.98 -10.42
CA ALA A 103 4.29 -37.79 -9.63
C ALA A 103 5.20 -38.11 -8.43
N SER A 104 6.23 -37.28 -8.23
CA SER A 104 7.09 -37.39 -7.04
C SER A 104 6.34 -37.00 -5.76
N THR A 105 6.38 -37.88 -4.75
CA THR A 105 5.83 -37.61 -3.40
C THR A 105 6.39 -36.33 -2.79
N ALA A 106 7.67 -36.03 -3.02
CA ALA A 106 8.32 -34.82 -2.53
C ALA A 106 7.70 -33.55 -3.15
N ILE A 107 7.41 -33.56 -4.46
CA ILE A 107 6.77 -32.44 -5.16
C ILE A 107 5.36 -32.20 -4.60
N ILE A 108 4.59 -33.27 -4.38
CA ILE A 108 3.24 -33.20 -3.78
C ILE A 108 3.30 -32.63 -2.35
N ALA A 109 4.22 -33.12 -1.52
CA ALA A 109 4.38 -32.67 -0.14
C ALA A 109 4.76 -31.18 -0.06
N VAL A 110 5.73 -30.74 -0.87
CA VAL A 110 6.16 -29.32 -0.93
C VAL A 110 5.02 -28.43 -1.44
N ALA A 111 4.34 -28.81 -2.53
CA ALA A 111 3.21 -28.05 -3.06
C ALA A 111 2.05 -27.93 -2.05
N SER A 112 1.75 -29.02 -1.33
CA SER A 112 0.71 -29.03 -0.29
C SER A 112 1.10 -28.12 0.89
N THR A 113 2.38 -28.11 1.27
CA THR A 113 2.88 -27.24 2.34
C THR A 113 2.81 -25.76 1.94
N ILE A 114 3.19 -25.42 0.70
CA ILE A 114 3.03 -24.07 0.15
C ILE A 114 1.56 -23.66 0.19
N LEU A 115 0.65 -24.51 -0.29
CA LEU A 115 -0.79 -24.24 -0.28
C LEU A 115 -1.30 -23.96 1.14
N SER A 116 -0.92 -24.78 2.13
CA SER A 116 -1.26 -24.57 3.53
C SER A 116 -0.76 -23.22 4.07
N LEU A 117 0.48 -22.83 3.75
CA LEU A 117 1.03 -21.53 4.15
C LEU A 117 0.32 -20.35 3.48
N LEU A 118 -0.06 -20.47 2.22
CA LEU A 118 -0.84 -19.43 1.51
C LEU A 118 -2.25 -19.30 2.12
N CYS A 119 -2.90 -20.41 2.45
CA CYS A 119 -4.19 -20.42 3.14
C CYS A 119 -4.08 -19.78 4.54
N LEU A 120 -3.07 -20.14 5.33
CA LEU A 120 -2.79 -19.54 6.64
C LEU A 120 -2.57 -18.02 6.52
N THR A 121 -1.78 -17.59 5.55
CA THR A 121 -1.51 -16.17 5.27
C THR A 121 -2.79 -15.43 4.90
N SER A 122 -3.64 -16.04 4.07
CA SER A 122 -4.92 -15.44 3.66
C SER A 122 -5.94 -15.37 4.80
N LEU A 123 -5.95 -16.36 5.69
CA LEU A 123 -6.78 -16.35 6.89
C LEU A 123 -6.34 -15.25 7.86
N ALA A 124 -5.03 -15.11 8.09
CA ALA A 124 -4.50 -14.02 8.91
C ALA A 124 -4.80 -12.64 8.31
N ALA A 125 -4.81 -12.53 6.98
CA ALA A 125 -5.14 -11.30 6.25
C ALA A 125 -6.65 -10.99 6.20
N PHE A 126 -7.51 -11.89 6.68
CA PHE A 126 -8.95 -11.69 6.67
C PHE A 126 -9.33 -10.43 7.47
N PRO A 127 -10.26 -9.57 6.98
CA PRO A 127 -10.50 -8.26 7.59
C PRO A 127 -10.76 -8.29 9.10
N LEU A 128 -11.54 -9.27 9.58
CA LEU A 128 -11.82 -9.42 11.01
C LEU A 128 -10.54 -9.65 11.83
N VAL A 129 -9.67 -10.54 11.38
CA VAL A 129 -8.41 -10.87 12.06
C VAL A 129 -7.43 -9.71 11.96
N ARG A 130 -7.24 -9.14 10.76
CA ARG A 130 -6.34 -8.02 10.52
C ARG A 130 -6.71 -6.78 11.34
N HIS A 131 -8.00 -6.46 11.46
CA HIS A 131 -8.44 -5.30 12.24
C HIS A 131 -8.36 -5.51 13.75
N LEU A 132 -8.70 -6.69 14.26
CA LEU A 132 -8.71 -6.97 15.70
C LEU A 132 -7.33 -7.36 16.25
N HIS A 133 -6.51 -8.05 15.44
CA HIS A 133 -5.23 -8.63 15.84
C HIS A 133 -4.11 -8.26 14.86
N HIS A 134 -3.91 -6.96 14.64
CA HIS A 134 -2.97 -6.43 13.65
C HIS A 134 -1.56 -7.03 13.75
N ASN A 135 -1.01 -7.13 14.96
CA ASN A 135 0.34 -7.67 15.19
C ASN A 135 0.45 -9.17 14.84
N VAL A 136 -0.61 -9.94 15.09
CA VAL A 136 -0.68 -11.37 14.72
C VAL A 136 -0.73 -11.49 13.21
N PHE A 137 -1.59 -10.71 12.56
CA PHE A 137 -1.68 -10.62 11.10
C PHE A 137 -0.30 -10.34 10.48
N GLU A 138 0.38 -9.28 10.92
CA GLU A 138 1.66 -8.90 10.32
C GLU A 138 2.74 -9.98 10.49
N ARG A 139 2.79 -10.61 11.67
CA ARG A 139 3.78 -11.63 11.99
C ARG A 139 3.56 -12.90 11.16
N VAL A 140 2.34 -13.41 11.14
CA VAL A 140 1.97 -14.60 10.37
C VAL A 140 2.19 -14.34 8.88
N HIS A 141 1.69 -13.22 8.37
CA HIS A 141 1.81 -12.91 6.95
C HIS A 141 3.27 -12.77 6.49
N ARG A 142 4.16 -12.24 7.35
CA ARG A 142 5.59 -12.10 7.04
C ARG A 142 6.29 -13.45 7.04
N PHE A 143 6.24 -14.18 8.15
CA PHE A 143 7.03 -15.40 8.31
C PHE A 143 6.48 -16.56 7.46
N SER A 144 5.16 -16.70 7.36
CA SER A 144 4.56 -17.68 6.44
C SER A 144 4.88 -17.35 4.98
N GLY A 145 4.92 -16.06 4.62
CA GLY A 145 5.34 -15.62 3.29
C GLY A 145 6.80 -15.95 2.98
N TRP A 146 7.71 -15.77 3.93
CA TRP A 146 9.13 -16.13 3.76
C TRP A 146 9.34 -17.64 3.66
N ALA A 147 8.68 -18.41 4.52
CA ALA A 147 8.71 -19.86 4.46
C ALA A 147 8.16 -20.37 3.11
N ALA A 148 7.04 -19.81 2.65
CA ALA A 148 6.47 -20.15 1.35
C ALA A 148 7.42 -19.81 0.19
N LEU A 149 8.12 -18.66 0.23
CA LEU A 149 9.09 -18.31 -0.80
C LEU A 149 10.27 -19.29 -0.85
N GLY A 150 10.81 -19.70 0.31
CA GLY A 150 11.84 -20.73 0.38
C GLY A 150 11.37 -22.07 -0.19
N LEU A 151 10.14 -22.48 0.12
CA LEU A 151 9.54 -23.69 -0.42
C LEU A 151 9.24 -23.59 -1.92
N VAL A 152 8.90 -22.41 -2.45
CA VAL A 152 8.74 -22.20 -3.89
C VAL A 152 10.06 -22.39 -4.63
N TRP A 153 11.17 -21.89 -4.09
CA TRP A 153 12.51 -22.18 -4.63
C TRP A 153 12.79 -23.67 -4.63
N ALA A 154 12.53 -24.37 -3.52
CA ALA A 154 12.68 -25.82 -3.43
C ALA A 154 11.78 -26.55 -4.44
N PHE A 155 10.53 -26.12 -4.59
CA PHE A 155 9.57 -26.69 -5.54
C PHE A 155 10.06 -26.58 -6.98
N ILE A 156 10.60 -25.43 -7.38
CA ILE A 156 11.12 -25.20 -8.73
C ILE A 156 12.35 -26.08 -8.99
N VAL A 157 13.28 -26.15 -8.03
CA VAL A 157 14.45 -27.02 -8.12
C VAL A 157 14.01 -28.47 -8.28
N LEU A 158 13.13 -28.97 -7.41
CA LEU A 158 12.62 -30.35 -7.47
C LEU A 158 11.91 -30.65 -8.79
N LYS A 159 11.07 -29.74 -9.29
CA LYS A 159 10.33 -29.92 -10.55
C LYS A 159 11.26 -30.01 -11.76
N ILE A 160 12.38 -29.28 -11.75
CA ILE A 160 13.34 -29.23 -12.86
C ILE A 160 14.39 -30.32 -12.76
N SER A 161 14.78 -30.69 -11.53
CA SER A 161 15.75 -31.74 -11.27
C SER A 161 15.18 -33.13 -11.48
N TYR A 162 13.88 -33.33 -11.24
CA TYR A 162 13.21 -34.62 -11.34
C TYR A 162 12.84 -34.96 -12.77
N ASP A 163 13.44 -36.01 -13.32
CA ASP A 163 12.99 -36.65 -14.55
C ASP A 163 12.00 -37.79 -14.21
N PRO A 164 10.70 -37.67 -14.58
CA PRO A 164 9.71 -38.70 -14.29
C PRO A 164 9.94 -40.02 -15.04
N ILE A 165 10.68 -40.00 -16.15
CA ILE A 165 10.94 -41.19 -16.97
C ILE A 165 12.15 -41.96 -16.43
N THR A 166 13.25 -41.27 -16.14
CA THR A 166 14.49 -41.92 -15.67
C THR A 166 14.60 -42.01 -14.14
N ARG A 167 13.69 -41.36 -13.41
CA ARG A 167 13.72 -41.21 -11.93
C ARG A 167 15.07 -40.72 -11.39
N SER A 168 15.83 -39.99 -12.22
CA SER A 168 17.19 -39.52 -11.92
C SER A 168 17.26 -38.00 -11.87
N CYS A 169 18.33 -37.48 -11.27
CA CYS A 169 18.59 -36.05 -11.17
C CYS A 169 19.49 -35.63 -12.34
N THR A 170 19.16 -34.51 -13.01
CA THR A 170 19.89 -34.11 -14.23
C THR A 170 21.13 -33.27 -13.93
N ASP A 171 22.25 -33.55 -14.61
CA ASP A 171 23.55 -32.89 -14.39
C ASP A 171 23.60 -31.40 -14.79
N ASN A 172 22.67 -30.93 -15.62
CA ASN A 172 22.63 -29.55 -16.16
C ASN A 172 21.50 -28.68 -15.55
N LEU A 173 21.36 -28.72 -14.22
CA LEU A 173 20.28 -28.04 -13.48
C LEU A 173 20.26 -26.52 -13.69
N GLY A 174 21.42 -25.86 -13.65
CA GLY A 174 21.53 -24.39 -13.75
C GLY A 174 21.04 -23.83 -15.09
N LEU A 175 21.46 -24.44 -16.20
CA LEU A 175 21.04 -24.03 -17.55
C LEU A 175 19.54 -24.26 -17.77
N LYS A 176 18.98 -25.33 -17.20
CA LYS A 176 17.53 -25.59 -17.27
C LYS A 176 16.73 -24.56 -16.47
N LEU A 177 17.18 -24.21 -15.26
CA LEU A 177 16.54 -23.22 -14.39
C LEU A 177 16.35 -21.88 -15.11
N ILE A 178 17.41 -21.32 -15.68
CA ILE A 178 17.40 -20.00 -16.33
C ILE A 178 16.45 -19.95 -17.53
N LYS A 179 16.18 -21.10 -18.19
CA LYS A 179 15.24 -21.18 -19.32
C LYS A 179 13.77 -21.23 -18.90
N THR A 180 13.46 -21.42 -17.60
CA THR A 180 12.08 -21.51 -17.11
C THR A 180 11.51 -20.17 -16.69
N GLN A 181 10.21 -19.96 -16.93
CA GLN A 181 9.52 -18.75 -16.50
C GLN A 181 9.37 -18.72 -14.97
N GLU A 182 9.19 -19.88 -14.34
CA GLU A 182 9.07 -20.03 -12.90
C GLU A 182 10.29 -19.49 -12.15
N PHE A 183 11.50 -19.72 -12.68
CA PHE A 183 12.74 -19.19 -12.13
C PHE A 183 12.73 -17.65 -12.08
N TRP A 184 12.45 -17.01 -13.22
CA TRP A 184 12.46 -15.53 -13.31
C TRP A 184 11.38 -14.88 -12.46
N PHE A 185 10.18 -15.47 -12.38
CA PHE A 185 9.13 -14.96 -11.51
C PHE A 185 9.51 -15.06 -10.04
N THR A 186 10.09 -16.20 -9.62
CA THR A 186 10.53 -16.39 -8.24
C THR A 186 11.72 -15.50 -7.89
N LEU A 187 12.65 -15.29 -8.82
CA LEU A 187 13.74 -14.34 -8.66
C LEU A 187 13.21 -12.92 -8.50
N ALA A 188 12.27 -12.49 -9.34
CA ALA A 188 11.65 -11.17 -9.24
C ALA A 188 10.90 -10.98 -7.91
N ILE A 189 10.16 -11.99 -7.45
CA ILE A 189 9.52 -11.99 -6.11
C ILE A 189 10.58 -11.84 -5.02
N THR A 190 11.67 -12.61 -5.10
CA THR A 190 12.75 -12.60 -4.11
C THR A 190 13.39 -11.22 -4.02
N VAL A 191 13.76 -10.62 -5.16
CA VAL A 191 14.31 -9.26 -5.22
C VAL A 191 13.32 -8.25 -4.64
N ALA A 192 12.04 -8.31 -5.02
CA ALA A 192 11.02 -7.40 -4.52
C ALA A 192 10.79 -7.51 -3.00
N VAL A 193 10.91 -8.71 -2.43
CA VAL A 193 10.79 -8.95 -0.98
C VAL A 193 12.04 -8.47 -0.23
N LEU A 194 13.23 -8.63 -0.79
CA LEU A 194 14.50 -8.22 -0.17
C LEU A 194 14.74 -6.71 -0.24
N LEU A 195 14.29 -6.06 -1.32
CA LEU A 195 14.61 -4.66 -1.61
C LEU A 195 14.27 -3.67 -0.46
N PRO A 196 13.10 -3.77 0.22
CA PRO A 196 12.81 -2.89 1.36
C PRO A 196 13.82 -3.03 2.50
N TRP A 197 14.34 -4.25 2.75
CA TRP A 197 15.31 -4.53 3.82
C TRP A 197 16.65 -3.84 3.59
N LEU A 198 17.05 -3.70 2.32
CA LEU A 198 18.27 -2.97 1.96
C LEU A 198 18.19 -1.47 2.31
N SER A 199 16.97 -0.94 2.41
CA SER A 199 16.69 0.46 2.77
C SER A 199 16.42 0.69 4.27
N VAL A 200 16.39 -0.37 5.08
CA VAL A 200 16.12 -0.25 6.52
C VAL A 200 17.31 0.39 7.21
N ARG A 201 17.08 1.50 7.91
CA ARG A 201 18.09 2.22 8.69
C ARG A 201 17.52 2.59 10.05
N ARG A 202 18.35 2.55 11.08
CA ARG A 202 18.04 3.16 12.38
C ARG A 202 18.54 4.60 12.34
N VAL A 203 17.64 5.56 12.51
CA VAL A 203 17.93 6.99 12.38
C VAL A 203 17.59 7.72 13.68
N PRO A 204 18.34 8.79 14.03
CA PRO A 204 17.98 9.66 15.13
C PRO A 204 16.69 10.41 14.80
N VAL A 205 15.86 10.62 15.82
CA VAL A 205 14.60 11.37 15.72
C VAL A 205 14.45 12.28 16.93
N ASP A 206 13.80 13.42 16.72
CA ASP A 206 13.33 14.28 17.81
C ASP A 206 11.81 14.17 17.88
N VAL A 207 11.29 13.79 19.05
CA VAL A 207 9.87 13.48 19.26
C VAL A 207 9.31 14.43 20.29
N SER A 208 8.42 15.32 19.86
CA SER A 208 7.67 16.18 20.76
C SER A 208 6.24 15.68 20.94
N SER A 209 5.79 15.61 22.18
CA SER A 209 4.39 15.37 22.55
C SER A 209 3.72 16.72 22.78
N LEU A 210 2.67 17.02 22.00
CA LEU A 210 2.04 18.34 22.03
C LEU A 210 0.95 18.44 23.10
N SER A 211 0.21 17.35 23.35
CA SER A 211 -0.85 17.27 24.38
C SER A 211 -1.30 15.85 24.73
N GLY A 212 -0.44 14.86 24.51
CA GLY A 212 -0.79 13.46 24.76
C GLY A 212 -1.64 12.79 23.65
N HIS A 213 -2.27 13.58 22.76
CA HIS A 213 -3.13 13.06 21.70
C HIS A 213 -2.40 12.79 20.38
N ALA A 214 -1.26 13.46 20.15
CA ALA A 214 -0.41 13.25 19.00
C ALA A 214 1.06 13.54 19.33
N SER A 215 1.95 12.86 18.60
CA SER A 215 3.39 13.11 18.59
C SER A 215 3.80 13.69 17.25
N LEU A 216 4.66 14.71 17.28
CA LEU A 216 5.36 15.20 16.11
C LEU A 216 6.78 14.63 16.12
N ILE A 217 7.12 13.89 15.08
CA ILE A 217 8.41 13.20 14.93
C ILE A 217 9.20 13.94 13.86
N LYS A 218 10.34 14.52 14.23
CA LYS A 218 11.23 15.25 13.32
C LYS A 218 12.41 14.38 12.89
N PHE A 219 12.73 14.46 11.60
CA PHE A 219 13.79 13.74 10.93
C PHE A 219 14.66 14.71 10.12
N SER A 220 15.90 14.32 9.85
CA SER A 220 16.78 15.04 8.92
C SER A 220 16.43 14.74 7.46
N GLY A 221 16.72 15.71 6.59
CA GLY A 221 16.53 15.63 5.14
C GLY A 221 15.14 16.08 4.68
N GLY A 222 15.08 16.84 3.59
CA GLY A 222 13.84 17.25 2.95
C GLY A 222 13.20 16.14 2.11
N VAL A 223 11.88 16.17 2.00
CA VAL A 223 11.10 15.19 1.20
C VAL A 223 10.06 15.91 0.35
N LYS A 224 9.85 15.43 -0.88
CA LYS A 224 8.86 15.99 -1.81
C LYS A 224 7.42 15.78 -1.31
N SER A 225 6.54 16.75 -1.60
CA SER A 225 5.10 16.64 -1.36
C SER A 225 4.46 15.37 -1.94
N GLY A 226 3.46 14.83 -1.23
CA GLY A 226 2.72 13.64 -1.64
C GLY A 226 3.42 12.29 -1.42
N ILE A 227 4.64 12.30 -0.86
CA ILE A 227 5.38 11.10 -0.47
C ILE A 227 5.10 10.74 0.98
N LEU A 228 5.08 9.44 1.27
CA LEU A 228 4.80 8.85 2.57
C LEU A 228 6.02 8.09 3.08
N GLY A 229 6.15 7.96 4.40
CA GLY A 229 7.24 7.24 5.04
C GLY A 229 6.72 6.10 5.91
N ARG A 230 7.60 5.13 6.19
CA ARG A 230 7.34 4.07 7.17
C ARG A 230 8.33 4.12 8.31
N ILE A 231 7.79 3.97 9.53
CA ILE A 231 8.57 3.90 10.75
C ILE A 231 8.22 2.65 11.54
N SER A 232 9.18 2.18 12.34
CA SER A 232 9.01 1.02 13.21
C SER A 232 9.85 1.18 14.49
N PRO A 233 9.39 0.63 15.63
CA PRO A 233 10.22 0.54 16.82
C PRO A 233 11.38 -0.48 16.68
N SER A 234 11.24 -1.49 15.81
CA SER A 234 12.30 -2.49 15.55
C SER A 234 12.22 -3.06 14.12
N PRO A 235 13.32 -3.54 13.52
CA PRO A 235 13.31 -3.92 12.10
C PRO A 235 12.38 -5.10 11.80
N LEU A 236 12.22 -6.02 12.77
CA LEU A 236 11.41 -7.22 12.66
C LEU A 236 10.01 -7.10 13.31
N SER A 237 9.64 -5.93 13.82
CA SER A 237 8.29 -5.65 14.34
C SER A 237 7.40 -4.96 13.30
N GLU A 238 6.34 -4.32 13.76
CA GLU A 238 5.33 -3.64 12.96
C GLU A 238 5.82 -2.37 12.26
N TRP A 239 5.31 -2.12 11.04
CA TRP A 239 5.73 -0.99 10.20
C TRP A 239 4.55 -0.07 9.88
N HIS A 240 4.57 1.12 10.46
CA HIS A 240 3.48 2.10 10.34
C HIS A 240 3.77 3.15 9.27
N ALA A 241 2.78 3.44 8.43
CA ALA A 241 2.85 4.47 7.40
C ALA A 241 2.36 5.81 7.91
N PHE A 242 3.06 6.89 7.58
CA PHE A 242 2.67 8.26 7.92
C PHE A 242 2.86 9.22 6.75
N GLY A 243 2.02 10.26 6.73
CA GLY A 243 2.21 11.43 5.91
C GLY A 243 3.50 12.16 6.28
N ILE A 244 4.25 12.59 5.27
CA ILE A 244 5.46 13.39 5.47
C ILE A 244 5.13 14.86 5.27
N ILE A 245 5.45 15.64 6.29
CA ILE A 245 5.39 17.11 6.31
C ILE A 245 6.80 17.63 6.06
N SER A 246 7.04 18.33 4.96
CA SER A 246 8.35 18.88 4.63
C SER A 246 8.21 20.09 3.72
N ASP A 247 9.16 21.03 3.82
CA ASP A 247 9.36 22.11 2.86
C ASP A 247 10.28 21.70 1.69
N GLY A 248 10.77 20.45 1.70
CA GLY A 248 11.67 19.90 0.69
C GLY A 248 13.14 20.25 0.88
N LYS A 249 13.53 20.90 1.99
CA LYS A 249 14.89 21.38 2.20
C LYS A 249 15.69 20.51 3.18
N THR A 250 15.61 20.80 4.48
CA THR A 250 16.59 20.32 5.48
C THR A 250 16.03 19.29 6.43
N SER A 251 14.71 19.24 6.62
CA SER A 251 14.06 18.32 7.54
C SER A 251 12.67 17.90 7.04
N HIS A 252 12.15 16.87 7.68
CA HIS A 252 10.78 16.46 7.51
C HIS A 252 10.19 15.96 8.83
N MET A 253 8.87 15.95 8.90
CA MET A 253 8.14 15.58 10.10
C MET A 253 7.05 14.57 9.78
N MET A 254 6.70 13.74 10.76
CA MET A 254 5.53 12.88 10.73
C MET A 254 4.66 13.19 11.93
N LEU A 255 3.36 13.32 11.68
CA LEU A 255 2.36 13.55 12.72
C LEU A 255 1.65 12.24 13.04
N ALA A 256 1.90 11.70 14.22
CA ALA A 256 1.36 10.43 14.68
C ALA A 256 0.28 10.66 15.75
N GLY A 257 -0.98 10.38 15.44
CA GLY A 257 -2.06 10.39 16.43
C GLY A 257 -1.97 9.18 17.37
N ALA A 258 -2.17 9.38 18.66
CA ALA A 258 -2.02 8.37 19.71
C ALA A 258 -3.21 7.39 19.78
N VAL A 259 -3.36 6.55 18.75
CA VAL A 259 -4.51 5.63 18.60
C VAL A 259 -4.15 4.20 18.98
N GLY A 260 -3.10 3.64 18.38
CA GLY A 260 -2.61 2.28 18.65
C GLY A 260 -1.44 2.24 19.63
N ASP A 261 -1.06 1.05 20.07
CA ASP A 261 -0.04 0.83 21.12
C ASP A 261 1.31 1.50 20.78
N PHE A 262 1.82 1.29 19.57
CA PHE A 262 3.05 1.94 19.11
C PHE A 262 2.90 3.47 19.15
N THR A 263 1.83 4.03 18.56
CA THR A 263 1.64 5.49 18.54
C THR A 263 1.41 6.10 19.93
N LYS A 264 0.81 5.37 20.87
CA LYS A 264 0.68 5.78 22.28
C LYS A 264 2.04 5.75 22.99
N SER A 265 2.92 4.83 22.61
CA SER A 265 4.30 4.79 23.14
C SER A 265 5.13 5.99 22.68
N LEU A 266 4.90 6.54 21.49
CA LEU A 266 5.59 7.75 21.01
C LEU A 266 5.32 8.98 21.90
N VAL A 267 4.14 9.02 22.51
CA VAL A 267 3.74 10.06 23.46
C VAL A 267 4.33 9.78 24.86
N SER A 268 4.13 8.56 25.37
CA SER A 268 4.43 8.22 26.77
C SER A 268 5.90 7.91 27.02
N LYS A 269 6.62 7.40 26.02
CA LYS A 269 8.04 7.05 26.07
C LYS A 269 8.73 7.43 24.75
N PRO A 270 8.92 8.73 24.50
CA PRO A 270 9.48 9.23 23.24
C PRO A 270 10.86 8.60 22.93
N PRO A 271 11.03 7.89 21.80
CA PRO A 271 12.31 7.30 21.46
C PRO A 271 13.26 8.34 20.86
N THR A 272 14.58 8.15 21.06
CA THR A 272 15.61 8.96 20.39
C THR A 272 15.96 8.45 18.99
N HIS A 273 15.57 7.21 18.67
CA HIS A 273 15.85 6.55 17.40
C HIS A 273 14.67 5.72 16.94
N LEU A 274 14.42 5.72 15.64
CA LEU A 274 13.43 4.87 15.00
C LEU A 274 14.03 4.13 13.80
N TRP A 275 13.42 3.00 13.44
CA TRP A 275 13.74 2.31 12.20
C TRP A 275 12.89 2.86 11.08
N VAL A 276 13.53 3.26 9.98
CA VAL A 276 12.88 3.80 8.79
C VAL A 276 13.25 2.99 7.56
N ARG A 277 12.39 3.03 6.54
CA ARG A 277 12.76 2.66 5.18
C ARG A 277 13.11 3.93 4.41
N THR A 278 14.38 4.06 4.00
CA THR A 278 14.86 5.26 3.32
C THR A 278 14.25 5.45 1.93
N VAL A 279 13.76 4.36 1.32
CA VAL A 279 12.93 4.45 0.12
C VAL A 279 11.52 4.85 0.55
N HIS A 280 11.29 6.15 0.69
CA HIS A 280 9.93 6.68 0.87
C HIS A 280 9.03 6.29 -0.31
N PHE A 281 7.75 6.04 -0.05
CA PHE A 281 6.83 5.50 -1.04
C PHE A 281 5.78 6.52 -1.47
N ALA A 282 5.29 6.36 -2.70
CA ALA A 282 4.19 7.17 -3.22
C ALA A 282 2.86 6.50 -2.91
N GLY A 283 1.90 7.28 -2.41
CA GLY A 283 0.52 6.86 -2.20
C GLY A 283 -0.46 7.73 -2.98
N LEU A 284 -1.75 7.61 -2.65
CA LEU A 284 -2.81 8.46 -3.22
C LEU A 284 -2.48 9.98 -3.22
N PRO A 285 -1.86 10.56 -2.18
CA PRO A 285 -1.51 11.98 -2.16
C PRO A 285 -0.55 12.37 -3.30
N TYR A 286 0.34 11.48 -3.74
CA TYR A 286 1.24 11.75 -4.85
C TYR A 286 0.50 12.07 -6.15
N LEU A 287 -0.72 11.52 -6.31
CA LEU A 287 -1.58 11.70 -7.47
C LEU A 287 -2.27 13.07 -7.51
N VAL A 288 -2.14 13.91 -6.48
CA VAL A 288 -2.51 15.34 -6.55
C VAL A 288 -1.89 15.98 -7.79
N ASN A 289 -0.65 15.61 -8.11
CA ASN A 289 0.11 16.12 -9.25
C ASN A 289 -0.45 15.71 -10.63
N LEU A 290 -1.50 14.87 -10.71
CA LEU A 290 -2.19 14.58 -11.97
C LEU A 290 -3.15 15.71 -12.39
N TYR A 291 -3.62 16.50 -11.43
CA TYR A 291 -4.74 17.41 -11.58
C TYR A 291 -4.27 18.86 -11.51
N ASP A 292 -5.08 19.77 -12.06
CA ASP A 292 -4.82 21.20 -12.03
C ASP A 292 -5.44 21.86 -10.79
N LYS A 293 -6.64 21.41 -10.37
CA LYS A 293 -7.34 21.89 -9.16
C LYS A 293 -7.79 20.73 -8.27
N VAL A 294 -7.32 20.69 -7.02
CA VAL A 294 -7.60 19.59 -6.07
C VAL A 294 -8.12 20.10 -4.74
N LEU A 295 -9.22 19.51 -4.25
CA LEU A 295 -9.66 19.70 -2.87
C LEU A 295 -9.05 18.61 -1.97
N LEU A 296 -8.31 19.02 -0.95
CA LEU A 296 -7.72 18.17 0.07
C LEU A 296 -8.56 18.28 1.35
N VAL A 297 -9.06 17.16 1.86
CA VAL A 297 -9.90 17.13 3.06
C VAL A 297 -9.21 16.28 4.12
N ALA A 298 -8.76 16.89 5.21
CA ALA A 298 -8.12 16.20 6.32
C ALA A 298 -8.95 16.31 7.60
N THR A 299 -8.94 15.24 8.40
CA THR A 299 -9.39 15.31 9.80
C THR A 299 -8.31 14.89 10.77
N GLY A 300 -8.20 15.60 11.88
CA GLY A 300 -7.21 15.29 12.92
C GLY A 300 -5.79 15.22 12.37
N SER A 301 -5.03 14.18 12.72
CA SER A 301 -3.66 13.94 12.25
C SER A 301 -3.54 13.64 10.76
N GLY A 302 -4.65 13.41 10.06
CA GLY A 302 -4.68 13.24 8.60
C GLY A 302 -4.10 14.44 7.84
N ILE A 303 -3.99 15.62 8.48
CA ILE A 303 -3.36 16.81 7.90
C ILE A 303 -1.89 16.58 7.52
N GLY A 304 -1.19 15.70 8.23
CA GLY A 304 0.22 15.39 7.95
C GLY A 304 0.45 14.81 6.55
N VAL A 305 -0.60 14.30 5.91
CA VAL A 305 -0.57 13.80 4.54
C VAL A 305 -0.55 14.93 3.50
N PHE A 306 -1.13 16.08 3.83
CA PHE A 306 -1.37 17.16 2.87
C PHE A 306 -0.55 18.42 3.11
N LEU A 307 -0.02 18.62 4.32
CA LEU A 307 0.62 19.88 4.69
C LEU A 307 1.80 20.26 3.79
N SER A 308 2.56 19.28 3.27
CA SER A 308 3.62 19.52 2.28
C SER A 308 3.13 20.19 0.99
N PHE A 309 1.86 20.07 0.62
CA PHE A 309 1.29 20.76 -0.54
C PHE A 309 1.10 22.27 -0.32
N LEU A 310 1.06 22.72 0.94
CA LEU A 310 0.99 24.14 1.29
C LEU A 310 2.39 24.73 1.47
N MET A 311 3.38 23.89 1.77
CA MET A 311 4.76 24.30 2.08
C MET A 311 5.70 24.31 0.87
N GLN A 312 5.30 23.65 -0.24
CA GLN A 312 6.12 23.51 -1.45
C GLN A 312 5.39 24.11 -2.64
N GLN A 313 6.13 24.50 -3.68
CA GLN A 313 5.53 24.82 -4.97
C GLN A 313 5.03 23.52 -5.62
N ASN A 314 3.75 23.51 -5.98
CA ASN A 314 3.09 22.37 -6.62
C ASN A 314 2.48 22.79 -7.94
N LYS A 315 2.38 21.83 -8.87
CA LYS A 315 1.70 22.05 -10.15
C LYS A 315 0.19 22.26 -9.95
N ALA A 316 -0.41 21.51 -9.03
CA ALA A 316 -1.82 21.59 -8.72
C ALA A 316 -2.09 22.78 -7.79
N GLU A 317 -3.13 23.55 -8.11
CA GLU A 317 -3.76 24.46 -7.16
C GLU A 317 -4.54 23.62 -6.14
N VAL A 318 -4.23 23.80 -4.86
CA VAL A 318 -4.85 23.05 -3.77
C VAL A 318 -5.79 23.92 -2.96
N TYR A 319 -6.93 23.35 -2.59
CA TYR A 319 -7.84 23.89 -1.59
C TYR A 319 -7.84 22.94 -0.40
N LEU A 320 -7.64 23.43 0.82
CA LEU A 320 -7.55 22.60 2.02
C LEU A 320 -8.78 22.80 2.89
N ILE A 321 -9.41 21.70 3.30
CA ILE A 321 -10.29 21.65 4.48
C ILE A 321 -9.58 20.84 5.55
N TRP A 322 -9.38 21.42 6.72
CA TRP A 322 -8.89 20.73 7.90
C TRP A 322 -9.87 20.85 9.06
N VAL A 323 -10.39 19.72 9.51
CA VAL A 323 -11.30 19.64 10.67
C VAL A 323 -10.64 18.85 11.79
N ALA A 324 -10.42 19.48 12.93
CA ALA A 324 -9.80 18.82 14.07
C ALA A 324 -10.30 19.43 15.39
N LYS A 325 -10.08 18.72 16.50
CA LYS A 325 -10.45 19.20 17.84
C LYS A 325 -9.22 19.86 18.46
N GLY A 326 -9.36 21.04 19.05
CA GLY A 326 -8.35 21.74 19.84
C GLY A 326 -7.03 21.88 19.09
N LEU A 327 -6.98 22.79 18.11
CA LEU A 327 -5.89 22.83 17.13
C LEU A 327 -4.52 23.08 17.76
N ASP A 328 -4.38 24.17 18.51
CA ASP A 328 -3.11 24.53 19.15
C ASP A 328 -2.69 23.47 20.18
N ASP A 329 -3.62 23.00 21.00
CA ASP A 329 -3.36 21.96 21.99
C ASP A 329 -2.93 20.63 21.34
N ASN A 330 -3.63 20.15 20.31
CA ASN A 330 -3.42 18.81 19.75
C ASN A 330 -2.39 18.74 18.63
N PHE A 331 -2.12 19.84 17.94
CA PHE A 331 -1.26 19.87 16.75
C PHE A 331 -0.13 20.88 16.84
N GLY A 332 -0.12 21.71 17.88
CA GLY A 332 0.96 22.66 18.16
C GLY A 332 0.92 23.88 17.25
N SER A 333 1.43 24.98 17.78
CA SER A 333 1.54 26.24 17.04
C SER A 333 2.39 26.10 15.78
N GLU A 334 3.36 25.18 15.72
CA GLU A 334 4.18 24.96 14.52
C GLU A 334 3.33 24.53 13.31
N ILE A 335 2.39 23.58 13.48
CA ILE A 335 1.52 23.13 12.39
C ILE A 335 0.49 24.20 12.04
N VAL A 336 -0.11 24.81 13.06
CA VAL A 336 -1.14 25.85 12.89
C VAL A 336 -0.57 27.08 12.19
N ASN A 337 0.62 27.53 12.57
CA ASN A 337 1.28 28.69 11.97
C ASN A 337 1.65 28.42 10.51
N ARG A 338 2.13 27.22 10.17
CA ARG A 338 2.39 26.85 8.75
C ARG A 338 1.16 26.97 7.86
N ILE A 339 -0.03 26.72 8.40
CA ILE A 339 -1.29 26.88 7.67
C ILE A 339 -1.67 28.37 7.59
N LYS A 340 -1.49 29.13 8.67
CA LYS A 340 -1.74 30.59 8.69
C LYS A 340 -0.81 31.37 7.75
N ASP A 341 0.43 30.90 7.60
CA ASP A 341 1.45 31.52 6.73
C ASP A 341 1.24 31.18 5.25
N TYR A 342 0.28 30.32 4.90
CA TYR A 342 0.01 29.97 3.51
C TYR A 342 -0.54 31.19 2.74
N PRO A 343 0.06 31.59 1.60
CA PRO A 343 -0.32 32.83 0.93
C PRO A 343 -1.78 32.90 0.44
N HIS A 344 -2.38 31.77 0.11
CA HIS A 344 -3.75 31.69 -0.43
C HIS A 344 -4.75 31.28 0.65
N GLN A 345 -4.91 32.13 1.68
CA GLN A 345 -5.86 31.89 2.79
C GLN A 345 -7.31 31.76 2.30
N ASP A 346 -7.67 32.32 1.14
CA ASP A 346 -8.97 32.14 0.49
C ASP A 346 -9.26 30.66 0.10
N ARG A 347 -8.22 29.83 0.08
CA ARG A 347 -8.25 28.41 -0.30
C ARG A 347 -8.10 27.45 0.88
N VAL A 348 -8.24 27.95 2.10
CA VAL A 348 -8.07 27.16 3.31
C VAL A 348 -9.27 27.33 4.23
N ILE A 349 -9.81 26.21 4.70
CA ILE A 349 -10.81 26.15 5.75
C ILE A 349 -10.21 25.37 6.91
N VAL A 350 -10.03 26.04 8.05
CA VAL A 350 -9.62 25.42 9.31
C VAL A 350 -10.81 25.46 10.27
N HIS A 351 -11.24 24.29 10.74
CA HIS A 351 -12.41 24.15 11.61
C HIS A 351 -12.02 23.46 12.91
N ASP A 352 -11.94 24.24 14.00
CA ASP A 352 -11.74 23.69 15.34
C ASP A 352 -13.07 23.23 15.95
N THR A 353 -13.25 21.91 16.09
CA THR A 353 -14.48 21.33 16.63
C THR A 353 -14.67 21.57 18.13
N ALA A 354 -13.62 21.95 18.87
CA ALA A 354 -13.74 22.32 20.29
C ALA A 354 -14.44 23.68 20.45
N ILE A 355 -14.30 24.58 19.46
CA ILE A 355 -14.84 25.93 19.49
C ILE A 355 -16.15 26.01 18.68
N LEU A 356 -16.17 25.42 17.49
CA LEU A 356 -17.26 25.59 16.51
C LEU A 356 -18.24 24.39 16.48
N GLY A 357 -18.01 23.38 17.31
CA GLY A 357 -18.74 22.11 17.25
C GLY A 357 -18.38 21.27 16.02
N ARG A 358 -18.96 20.07 15.88
CA ARG A 358 -18.64 19.16 14.78
C ARG A 358 -19.40 19.56 13.50
N PRO A 359 -18.72 19.84 12.38
CA PRO A 359 -19.38 20.24 11.14
C PRO A 359 -19.90 19.03 10.36
N ASN A 360 -20.82 19.28 9.43
CA ASN A 360 -21.12 18.34 8.36
C ASN A 360 -19.99 18.38 7.32
N LEU A 361 -18.99 17.51 7.49
CA LEU A 361 -17.81 17.46 6.63
C LEU A 361 -18.15 17.18 5.16
N SER A 362 -19.17 16.36 4.91
CA SER A 362 -19.62 16.01 3.57
C SER A 362 -20.19 17.22 2.83
N GLU A 363 -21.08 17.97 3.47
CA GLU A 363 -21.66 19.18 2.90
C GLU A 363 -20.60 20.26 2.68
N MET A 364 -19.70 20.46 3.65
CA MET A 364 -18.58 21.38 3.55
C MET A 364 -17.66 21.03 2.36
N SER A 365 -17.35 19.75 2.18
CA SER A 365 -16.51 19.26 1.07
C SER A 365 -17.16 19.48 -0.28
N VAL A 366 -18.46 19.19 -0.43
CA VAL A 366 -19.19 19.43 -1.68
C VAL A 366 -19.26 20.93 -2.00
N LYS A 367 -19.57 21.77 -1.02
CA LYS A 367 -19.64 23.23 -1.19
C LYS A 367 -18.29 23.81 -1.61
N ALA A 368 -17.22 23.48 -0.90
CA ALA A 368 -15.88 23.93 -1.24
C ALA A 368 -15.42 23.42 -2.60
N SER A 369 -15.71 22.16 -2.93
CA SER A 369 -15.36 21.57 -4.22
C SER A 369 -16.04 22.30 -5.37
N LYS A 370 -17.33 22.65 -5.25
CA LYS A 370 -18.05 23.42 -6.28
C LYS A 370 -17.52 24.84 -6.39
N LYS A 371 -17.30 25.52 -5.26
CA LYS A 371 -16.74 26.89 -5.22
C LYS A 371 -15.36 26.96 -5.88
N PHE A 372 -14.51 25.97 -5.62
CA PHE A 372 -13.16 25.90 -6.14
C PHE A 372 -13.07 25.29 -7.55
N GLU A 373 -14.17 24.71 -8.06
CA GLU A 373 -14.19 23.91 -9.29
C GLU A 373 -13.15 22.78 -9.26
N ALA A 374 -13.07 22.09 -8.12
CA ALA A 374 -12.10 21.01 -7.94
C ALA A 374 -12.34 19.89 -8.97
N GLN A 375 -11.29 19.47 -9.66
CA GLN A 375 -11.33 18.32 -10.57
C GLN A 375 -11.47 17.00 -9.80
N VAL A 376 -10.97 16.97 -8.56
CA VAL A 376 -11.00 15.81 -7.67
C VAL A 376 -10.94 16.24 -6.21
N VAL A 377 -11.52 15.40 -5.34
CA VAL A 377 -11.40 15.49 -3.89
C VAL A 377 -10.55 14.32 -3.38
N ILE A 378 -9.54 14.61 -2.58
CA ILE A 378 -8.75 13.59 -1.86
C ILE A 378 -8.96 13.80 -0.37
N VAL A 379 -9.52 12.80 0.29
CA VAL A 379 -9.89 12.87 1.71
C VAL A 379 -9.10 11.87 2.54
N THR A 380 -8.54 12.35 3.65
CA THR A 380 -7.89 11.56 4.69
C THR A 380 -8.63 11.81 6.00
N SER A 381 -9.52 10.89 6.36
CA SER A 381 -10.31 10.91 7.60
C SER A 381 -10.45 9.51 8.18
N ASN A 382 -11.13 9.39 9.32
CA ASN A 382 -11.51 8.09 9.84
C ASN A 382 -12.44 7.34 8.85
N PRO A 383 -12.61 6.00 8.96
CA PRO A 383 -13.35 5.23 7.96
C PRO A 383 -14.77 5.72 7.67
N GLY A 384 -15.47 6.24 8.70
CA GLY A 384 -16.80 6.83 8.56
C GLY A 384 -16.77 8.14 7.77
N GLY A 385 -16.00 9.14 8.23
CA GLY A 385 -15.92 10.45 7.57
C GLY A 385 -15.40 10.37 6.14
N SER A 386 -14.42 9.51 5.88
CA SER A 386 -13.91 9.21 4.54
C SER A 386 -15.01 8.68 3.62
N ARG A 387 -15.84 7.75 4.10
CA ARG A 387 -16.94 7.17 3.33
C ARG A 387 -18.02 8.20 3.04
N ASP A 388 -18.40 8.99 4.03
CA ASP A 388 -19.48 9.97 3.91
C ASP A 388 -19.12 11.09 2.92
N VAL A 389 -17.88 11.60 2.99
CA VAL A 389 -17.37 12.61 2.04
C VAL A 389 -17.33 12.05 0.62
N VAL A 390 -16.79 10.84 0.43
CA VAL A 390 -16.73 10.21 -0.91
C VAL A 390 -18.12 10.03 -1.49
N ASN A 391 -19.08 9.55 -0.69
CA ASN A 391 -20.45 9.33 -1.15
C ASN A 391 -21.14 10.65 -1.52
N ALA A 392 -21.01 11.69 -0.70
CA ALA A 392 -21.62 12.99 -0.97
C ALA A 392 -21.02 13.69 -2.19
N CYS A 393 -19.69 13.63 -2.36
CA CYS A 393 -19.02 14.16 -3.55
C CYS A 393 -19.47 13.41 -4.81
N LYS A 394 -19.51 12.07 -4.78
CA LYS A 394 -19.99 11.26 -5.91
C LYS A 394 -21.44 11.56 -6.27
N ALA A 395 -22.32 11.67 -5.27
CA ALA A 395 -23.72 12.06 -5.48
C ALA A 395 -23.86 13.46 -6.10
N SER A 396 -22.86 14.32 -5.88
CA SER A 396 -22.79 15.68 -6.45
C SER A 396 -22.01 15.77 -7.76
N GLY A 397 -21.64 14.64 -8.38
CA GLY A 397 -20.89 14.61 -9.65
C GLY A 397 -19.40 14.90 -9.52
N VAL A 398 -18.86 14.97 -8.30
CA VAL A 398 -17.44 15.26 -8.04
C VAL A 398 -16.68 13.96 -7.73
N PRO A 399 -15.63 13.62 -8.49
CA PRO A 399 -14.76 12.49 -8.17
C PRO A 399 -14.08 12.65 -6.82
N ALA A 400 -14.17 11.63 -5.97
CA ALA A 400 -13.57 11.64 -4.64
C ALA A 400 -12.87 10.31 -4.30
N PHE A 401 -11.69 10.42 -3.67
CA PHE A 401 -10.83 9.28 -3.36
C PHE A 401 -10.29 9.35 -1.93
N VAL A 402 -10.06 8.17 -1.33
CA VAL A 402 -9.55 7.97 0.03
C VAL A 402 -8.36 7.01 0.02
N PRO A 403 -7.39 7.13 0.93
CA PRO A 403 -6.46 6.04 1.20
C PRO A 403 -7.27 4.80 1.66
N ILE A 404 -7.15 3.65 0.98
CA ILE A 404 -7.90 2.42 1.33
C ILE A 404 -7.02 1.40 2.08
N TRP A 405 -5.72 1.37 1.80
CA TRP A 405 -4.94 0.15 2.00
C TRP A 405 -3.82 0.23 3.06
N ASP A 406 -3.34 1.44 3.37
CA ASP A 406 -2.23 1.70 4.31
C ASP A 406 -2.61 2.73 5.40
N SER A 407 -3.91 3.02 5.59
CA SER A 407 -4.45 3.95 6.59
C SER A 407 -5.02 3.24 7.81
#